data_AF-A0A817XY57-F1
#
_entry.id   AF-A0A817XY57-F1
#
_cell.length_a   1.000
_cell.length_b   1.000
_cell.length_c   1.000
_cell.angle_alpha   90.00
_cell.angle_beta   90.00
_cell.angle_gamma   90.00
#
_symmetry.space_group_name_H-M   'P 1'
#
loop_
_entity.id
_entity.type
_entity.pdbx_description
1 polymer ?
#
loop_
_entity_poly.entity_id
_entity_poly.type
_entity_poly.pdbx_seq_one_letter_code
_entity_poly.pdbx_strand_id
1 'polypeptide(L)'
;MYIPEDHKLIEQKPLMTRLNENKVSNNVNILEYRPWVGFEAGTWLGGLTGDQRPFDKYSLIYVSEPIKQAIEIIGVVNVSLQVSATVRLAHWIVRLEDVDPNGQIALTTTGAINGAQRQTPPTYLKPNCRYMVTFPLHFTT
;
A
#
# COMPACT_ATOMS: atom_id res chain seq x y z
N MET A 1 10.84 -8.93 -31.62
CA MET A 1 9.42 -8.62 -31.32
C MET A 1 9.32 -7.11 -31.22
N TYR A 2 8.68 -6.49 -32.21
CA TYR A 2 8.61 -5.03 -32.37
C TYR A 2 7.41 -4.51 -31.57
N ILE A 3 7.64 -3.55 -30.67
CA ILE A 3 6.59 -2.86 -29.90
C ILE A 3 6.49 -1.45 -30.50
N PRO A 4 5.31 -1.00 -30.98
CA PRO A 4 5.17 0.31 -31.63
C PRO A 4 5.37 1.47 -30.65
N GLU A 5 5.95 2.57 -31.11
CA GLU A 5 6.39 3.74 -30.34
C GLU A 5 5.28 4.65 -29.77
N ASP A 6 4.00 4.29 -29.86
CA ASP A 6 2.91 5.23 -29.56
C ASP A 6 2.28 5.06 -28.17
N HIS A 7 2.90 4.29 -27.28
CA HIS A 7 2.49 4.28 -25.87
C HIS A 7 3.09 5.47 -25.14
N LYS A 8 2.45 6.64 -25.29
CA LYS A 8 2.59 7.74 -24.32
C LYS A 8 2.32 7.15 -22.94
N LEU A 9 3.39 6.97 -22.17
CA LEU A 9 3.31 6.76 -20.73
C LEU A 9 2.54 7.96 -20.18
N ILE A 10 1.26 7.76 -19.90
CA ILE A 10 0.54 8.65 -19.03
C ILE A 10 1.30 8.56 -17.72
N GLU A 11 2.09 9.59 -17.40
CA GLU A 11 2.54 9.83 -16.04
C GLU A 11 1.29 9.92 -15.18
N GLN A 12 0.84 8.78 -14.66
CA GLN A 12 -0.12 8.74 -13.58
C GLN A 12 0.63 9.35 -12.40
N LYS A 13 0.45 10.66 -12.20
CA LYS A 13 0.89 11.36 -11.00
C LYS A 13 0.49 10.49 -9.82
N PRO A 14 1.43 9.99 -9.01
CA PRO A 14 1.05 9.28 -7.79
C PRO A 14 0.10 10.20 -7.02
N LEU A 15 -1.04 9.66 -6.61
CA LEU A 15 -1.96 10.37 -5.73
C LEU A 15 -1.23 10.58 -4.40
N MET A 16 -0.40 11.62 -4.31
CA MET A 16 0.27 12.05 -3.10
C MET A 16 -0.78 12.64 -2.16
N THR A 17 -1.55 11.77 -1.52
CA THR A 17 -2.43 12.19 -0.44
C THR A 17 -1.56 12.35 0.79
N ARG A 18 -1.41 13.59 1.25
CA ARG A 18 -0.68 13.86 2.49
C ARG A 18 -1.50 13.35 3.68
N LEU A 19 -0.90 12.49 4.50
CA LEU A 19 -1.47 12.12 5.79
C LEU A 19 -1.32 13.32 6.73
N ASN A 20 -2.40 14.04 6.96
CA ASN A 20 -2.45 15.10 7.97
C ASN A 20 -3.25 14.57 9.17
N GLU A 21 -2.67 14.69 10.36
CA GLU A 21 -3.08 14.05 11.61
C GLU A 21 -4.52 14.38 12.05
N ASN A 22 -5.17 15.37 11.42
CA ASN A 22 -6.46 15.92 11.86
C ASN A 22 -7.51 16.13 10.77
N LYS A 23 -7.41 15.48 9.60
CA LYS A 23 -8.46 15.61 8.57
C LYS A 23 -8.86 14.26 8.00
N VAL A 24 -9.92 13.67 8.55
CA VAL A 24 -10.67 12.60 7.88
C VAL A 24 -11.30 13.20 6.63
N SER A 25 -10.59 13.09 5.52
CA SER A 25 -11.14 13.44 4.22
C SER A 25 -12.15 12.37 3.83
N ASN A 26 -13.37 12.76 3.46
CA ASN A 26 -14.38 11.85 2.88
C ASN A 26 -13.99 11.37 1.46
N ASN A 27 -12.79 11.69 0.99
CA ASN A 27 -12.31 11.31 -0.33
C ASN A 27 -11.98 9.82 -0.36
N VAL A 28 -12.67 9.11 -1.25
CA VAL A 28 -12.34 7.72 -1.58
C VAL A 28 -11.19 7.72 -2.58
N ASN A 29 -10.07 7.11 -2.21
CA ASN A 29 -8.98 6.85 -3.14
C ASN A 29 -9.22 5.52 -3.86
N ILE A 30 -9.05 5.50 -5.18
CA ILE A 30 -9.30 4.32 -6.02
C ILE A 30 -7.97 3.73 -6.46
N LEU A 31 -7.79 2.44 -6.19
CA LEU A 31 -6.67 1.65 -6.71
C LEU A 31 -7.17 0.78 -7.87
N GLU A 32 -6.53 0.91 -9.04
CA GLU A 32 -6.81 0.04 -10.18
C GLU A 32 -6.20 -1.34 -9.98
N TYR A 33 -7.00 -2.39 -10.10
CA TYR A 33 -6.49 -3.76 -10.04
C TYR A 33 -5.70 -4.09 -11.32
N ARG A 34 -4.43 -4.49 -11.15
CA ARG A 34 -3.55 -4.91 -12.24
C ARG A 34 -2.91 -6.26 -11.90
N PRO A 35 -3.35 -7.37 -12.52
CA PRO A 35 -2.91 -8.72 -12.12
C PRO A 35 -1.44 -9.03 -12.40
N TRP A 36 -0.75 -8.22 -13.21
CA TRP A 36 0.67 -8.38 -13.54
C TRP A 36 1.60 -7.56 -12.64
N VAL A 37 1.05 -6.75 -11.73
CA VAL A 37 1.83 -5.95 -10.78
C VAL A 37 2.16 -6.80 -9.55
N GLY A 38 3.31 -6.57 -8.94
CA GLY A 38 3.71 -7.22 -7.69
C GLY A 38 4.98 -8.06 -7.82
N PHE A 39 5.51 -8.23 -9.03
CA PHE A 39 6.82 -8.86 -9.25
C PHE A 39 7.95 -8.08 -8.57
N GLU A 40 7.78 -6.77 -8.45
CA GLU A 40 8.71 -5.84 -7.81
C GLU A 40 8.83 -6.07 -6.29
N ALA A 41 7.91 -6.81 -5.66
CA ALA A 41 7.99 -7.18 -4.23
C ALA A 41 9.10 -8.21 -3.94
N GLY A 42 9.75 -8.73 -4.98
CA GLY A 42 10.76 -9.77 -4.83
C GLY A 42 10.15 -11.15 -4.59
N THR A 43 11.00 -12.09 -4.17
CA THR A 43 10.67 -13.51 -4.07
C THR A 43 9.94 -13.90 -2.79
N TRP A 44 10.06 -13.11 -1.73
CA TRP A 44 9.48 -13.37 -0.41
C TRP A 44 9.49 -12.09 0.45
N LEU A 45 8.53 -11.97 1.38
CA LEU A 45 8.34 -10.80 2.26
C LEU A 45 9.46 -10.54 3.28
N GLY A 46 10.57 -11.31 3.25
CA GLY A 46 11.76 -11.13 4.07
C GLY A 46 13.06 -11.20 3.28
N GLY A 47 13.00 -11.06 1.95
CA GLY A 47 14.19 -10.91 1.10
C GLY A 47 14.79 -9.51 1.21
N LEU A 48 15.97 -9.31 0.60
CA LEU A 48 16.53 -7.98 0.39
C LEU A 48 15.54 -7.18 -0.48
N THR A 49 14.98 -6.13 0.10
CA THR A 49 14.09 -5.22 -0.61
C THR A 49 14.95 -4.15 -1.28
N GLY A 50 14.76 -3.99 -2.59
CA GLY A 50 15.34 -2.88 -3.32
C GLY A 50 14.57 -1.58 -3.04
N ASP A 51 14.91 -0.55 -3.80
CA ASP A 51 14.14 0.68 -3.90
C ASP A 51 12.66 0.38 -4.19
N GLN A 52 11.74 0.97 -3.43
CA GLN A 52 10.31 0.72 -3.52
C GLN A 52 9.59 1.49 -4.64
N ARG A 53 10.24 2.50 -5.25
CA ARG A 53 9.63 3.35 -6.30
C ARG A 53 9.02 2.57 -7.49
N PRO A 54 9.58 1.44 -7.97
CA PRO A 54 8.94 0.65 -9.02
C PRO A 54 7.56 0.11 -8.61
N PHE A 55 7.38 -0.24 -7.34
CA PHE A 55 6.14 -0.76 -6.78
C PHE A 55 5.10 0.37 -6.54
N ASP A 56 5.60 1.54 -6.17
CA ASP A 56 4.80 2.75 -5.89
C ASP A 56 4.00 3.24 -7.09
N LYS A 57 4.54 3.04 -8.29
CA LYS A 57 3.89 3.39 -9.56
C LYS A 57 2.47 2.82 -9.69
N TYR A 58 2.19 1.72 -9.01
CA TYR A 58 0.92 1.01 -9.07
C TYR A 58 0.22 0.91 -7.72
N SER A 59 0.61 1.77 -6.77
CA SER A 59 0.10 1.77 -5.39
C SER A 59 -0.60 3.08 -5.07
N LEU A 60 -1.47 3.07 -4.06
CA LEU A 60 -1.88 4.30 -3.40
C LEU A 60 -0.76 4.72 -2.43
N ILE A 61 -0.27 5.94 -2.59
CA ILE A 61 0.84 6.45 -1.79
C ILE A 61 0.33 7.48 -0.80
N TYR A 62 0.68 7.28 0.46
CA TYR A 62 0.38 8.20 1.54
C TYR A 62 1.69 8.62 2.20
N VAL A 63 2.00 9.91 2.13
CA VAL A 63 3.27 10.45 2.63
C VAL A 63 2.98 11.48 3.73
N SER A 64 3.79 11.49 4.78
CA SER A 64 3.74 12.52 5.81
C SER A 64 4.37 13.82 5.31
N GLU A 65 4.29 14.88 6.11
CA GLU A 65 5.26 15.97 5.97
C GLU A 65 6.67 15.48 6.31
N PRO A 66 7.73 16.17 5.83
CA PRO A 66 9.10 15.86 6.22
C PRO A 66 9.24 15.81 7.75
N ILE A 67 9.77 14.69 8.23
CA ILE A 67 9.98 14.44 9.65
C ILE A 67 11.12 15.34 10.14
N LYS A 68 10.84 16.16 11.16
CA LYS A 68 11.82 17.13 11.70
C LYS A 68 12.71 16.56 12.81
N GLN A 69 12.31 15.42 13.39
CA GLN A 69 12.98 14.76 14.51
C GLN A 69 12.88 13.26 14.31
N ALA A 70 13.95 12.51 14.60
CA ALA A 70 13.97 11.06 14.42
C ALA A 70 12.79 10.39 15.16
N ILE A 71 12.13 9.44 14.48
CA ILE A 71 11.07 8.62 15.04
C ILE A 71 11.56 7.18 15.05
N GLU A 72 11.65 6.59 16.23
CA GLU A 72 12.01 5.19 16.39
C GLU A 72 10.75 4.33 16.47
N ILE A 73 10.69 3.26 15.67
CA ILE A 73 9.57 2.32 15.65
C ILE A 73 10.11 0.92 15.96
N ILE A 74 9.87 0.47 17.19
CA ILE A 74 10.24 -0.87 17.65
C ILE A 74 8.96 -1.61 18.03
N GLY A 75 8.64 -2.69 17.31
CA GLY A 75 7.46 -3.50 17.60
C GLY A 75 6.63 -3.88 16.39
N VAL A 76 5.37 -4.20 16.66
CA VAL A 76 4.36 -4.56 15.65
C VAL A 76 3.46 -3.36 15.39
N VAL A 77 3.53 -2.84 14.17
CA VAL A 77 2.66 -1.75 13.72
C VAL A 77 1.31 -2.33 13.33
N ASN A 78 0.21 -1.74 13.79
CA ASN A 78 -1.14 -2.12 13.35
C ASN A 78 -1.68 -1.08 12.37
N VAL A 79 -2.20 -1.55 11.23
CA VAL A 79 -2.89 -0.70 10.26
C VAL A 79 -4.40 -0.91 10.35
N SER A 80 -5.14 0.18 10.19
CA SER A 80 -6.60 0.15 10.08
C SER A 80 -7.05 0.89 8.83
N LEU A 81 -7.82 0.23 7.97
CA LEU A 81 -8.28 0.76 6.70
C LEU A 81 -9.79 0.64 6.56
N GLN A 82 -10.43 1.70 6.04
CA GLN A 82 -11.78 1.59 5.49
C GLN A 82 -11.67 1.25 4.00
N VAL A 83 -12.10 0.06 3.62
CA VAL A 83 -11.86 -0.52 2.28
C VAL A 83 -13.15 -0.97 1.61
N SER A 84 -13.13 -1.02 0.28
CA SER A 84 -14.20 -1.62 -0.52
C SER A 84 -13.61 -2.24 -1.78
N ALA A 85 -14.24 -3.30 -2.30
CA ALA A 85 -13.86 -3.96 -3.53
C ALA A 85 -15.10 -4.28 -4.37
N THR A 86 -14.93 -4.32 -5.68
CA THR A 86 -15.97 -4.72 -6.65
C THR A 86 -16.13 -6.25 -6.73
N VAL A 87 -15.28 -7.00 -6.03
CA VAL A 87 -15.20 -8.48 -6.04
C VAL A 87 -15.35 -9.06 -4.63
N ARG A 88 -15.64 -10.36 -4.56
CA ARG A 88 -15.91 -11.08 -3.29
C ARG A 88 -14.65 -11.41 -2.48
N LEU A 89 -13.51 -11.47 -3.14
CA LEU A 89 -12.20 -11.75 -2.57
C LEU A 89 -11.23 -10.67 -3.03
N ALA A 90 -10.63 -9.97 -2.06
CA ALA A 90 -9.62 -8.96 -2.29
C ALA A 90 -8.60 -9.03 -1.17
N HIS A 91 -7.32 -8.84 -1.51
CA HIS A 91 -6.24 -8.69 -0.55
C HIS A 91 -5.90 -7.21 -0.41
N TRP A 92 -5.65 -6.80 0.83
CA TRP A 92 -5.12 -5.47 1.14
C TRP A 92 -3.72 -5.66 1.65
N ILE A 93 -2.76 -5.06 0.96
CA ILE A 93 -1.33 -5.12 1.27
C ILE A 93 -0.89 -3.71 1.61
N VAL A 94 -0.21 -3.54 2.73
CA VAL A 94 0.27 -2.24 3.22
C VAL A 94 1.76 -2.34 3.45
N ARG A 95 2.48 -1.32 2.99
CA ARG A 95 3.90 -1.12 3.21
C ARG A 95 4.09 0.16 4.02
N LEU A 96 4.91 0.07 5.06
CA LEU A 96 5.48 1.22 5.75
C LEU A 96 6.91 1.38 5.24
N GLU A 97 7.23 2.58 4.79
CA GLU A 97 8.46 2.88 4.07
C GLU A 97 9.12 4.13 4.63
N ASP A 98 10.45 4.15 4.58
CA ASP A 98 11.26 5.32 4.90
C ASP A 98 11.67 6.02 3.60
N VAL A 99 11.44 7.33 3.55
CA VAL A 99 11.69 8.17 2.38
C VAL A 99 12.90 9.07 2.68
N ASP A 100 14.03 8.72 2.08
CA ASP A 100 15.26 9.50 2.17
C ASP A 100 15.09 10.88 1.52
N PRO A 101 15.71 11.95 2.06
CA PRO A 101 15.65 13.29 1.47
C PRO A 101 16.16 13.37 0.02
N ASN A 102 17.01 12.44 -0.43
CA ASN A 102 17.48 12.35 -1.81
C ASN A 102 16.56 11.50 -2.71
N GLY A 103 15.44 11.00 -2.17
CA GLY A 103 14.37 10.34 -2.90
C GLY A 103 14.49 8.81 -3.01
N GLN A 104 15.40 8.18 -2.27
CA GLN A 104 15.40 6.72 -2.11
C GLN A 104 14.28 6.30 -1.16
N ILE A 105 13.62 5.18 -1.45
CA ILE A 105 12.53 4.65 -0.62
C ILE A 105 12.87 3.23 -0.19
N ALA A 106 13.01 3.04 1.13
CA ALA A 106 13.31 1.76 1.75
C ALA A 106 12.07 1.17 2.42
N LEU A 107 11.85 -0.13 2.25
CA LEU A 107 10.80 -0.83 2.99
C LEU A 107 11.20 -1.00 4.45
N THR A 108 10.38 -0.48 5.38
CA THR A 108 10.54 -0.71 6.82
C THR A 108 9.82 -1.99 7.24
N THR A 109 8.53 -2.10 6.92
CA THR A 109 7.73 -3.30 7.21
C THR A 109 6.51 -3.39 6.30
N THR A 110 5.93 -4.58 6.20
CA THR A 110 4.78 -4.87 5.36
C THR A 110 3.83 -5.84 6.05
N GLY A 111 2.58 -5.86 5.60
CA GLY A 111 1.56 -6.78 6.07
C GLY A 111 0.45 -6.90 5.05
N ALA A 112 -0.34 -7.98 5.17
CA ALA A 112 -1.46 -8.21 4.28
C ALA A 112 -2.63 -8.88 5.00
N ILE A 113 -3.84 -8.60 4.52
CA ILE A 113 -5.04 -9.32 4.94
C ILE A 113 -5.91 -9.65 3.73
N ASN A 114 -6.49 -10.85 3.71
CA ASN A 114 -7.61 -11.15 2.82
C ASN A 114 -8.89 -10.57 3.43
N GLY A 115 -9.62 -9.73 2.71
CA GLY A 115 -10.83 -9.09 3.21
C GLY A 115 -11.92 -10.07 3.67
N ALA A 116 -11.94 -11.31 3.17
CA ALA A 116 -12.82 -12.35 3.67
C ALA A 116 -12.45 -12.84 5.08
N GLN A 117 -11.17 -12.73 5.45
CA GLN A 117 -10.62 -13.13 6.75
C GLN A 117 -10.60 -11.97 7.76
N ARG A 118 -11.21 -10.82 7.45
CA ARG A 118 -11.34 -9.67 8.38
C ARG A 118 -12.06 -10.00 9.70
N GLN A 119 -12.77 -11.11 9.75
CA GLN A 119 -13.54 -11.59 10.89
C GLN A 119 -13.51 -13.12 10.92
N THR A 120 -13.82 -13.68 12.09
CA THR A 120 -13.92 -15.12 12.29
C THR A 120 -15.36 -15.49 12.65
N PRO A 121 -16.00 -16.45 11.95
CA PRO A 121 -15.48 -17.19 10.80
C PRO A 121 -15.35 -16.30 9.55
N PRO A 122 -14.50 -16.69 8.56
CA PRO A 122 -14.34 -15.93 7.33
C PRO A 122 -15.65 -15.78 6.55
N THR A 123 -15.87 -14.60 5.96
CA THR A 123 -17.06 -14.31 5.14
C THR A 123 -16.70 -13.48 3.92
N TYR A 124 -17.23 -13.84 2.75
CA TYR A 124 -17.00 -13.08 1.51
C TYR A 124 -17.37 -11.60 1.66
N LEU A 125 -16.63 -10.76 0.92
CA LEU A 125 -17.02 -9.36 0.74
C LEU A 125 -18.29 -9.30 -0.13
N LYS A 126 -19.19 -8.38 0.22
CA LYS A 126 -20.24 -7.94 -0.70
C LYS A 126 -19.62 -6.86 -1.60
N PRO A 127 -19.74 -6.98 -2.94
CA PRO A 127 -19.24 -5.97 -3.87
C PRO A 127 -19.73 -4.56 -3.50
N ASN A 128 -18.82 -3.59 -3.54
CA ASN A 128 -19.07 -2.17 -3.27
C ASN A 128 -19.55 -1.84 -1.83
N CYS A 129 -19.50 -2.79 -0.90
CA CYS A 129 -19.70 -2.52 0.52
C CYS A 129 -18.39 -2.06 1.17
N ARG A 130 -18.49 -1.14 2.13
CA ARG A 130 -17.34 -0.67 2.92
C ARG A 130 -17.14 -1.55 4.15
N TYR A 131 -15.89 -1.87 4.44
CA TYR A 131 -15.47 -2.67 5.58
C TYR A 131 -14.33 -1.99 6.31
N MET A 132 -14.29 -2.13 7.63
CA MET A 132 -13.10 -1.85 8.40
C MET A 132 -12.25 -3.11 8.45
N VAL A 133 -10.97 -3.00 8.09
CA VAL A 133 -9.98 -4.07 8.24
C VAL A 133 -8.86 -3.57 9.12
N THR A 134 -8.47 -4.38 10.10
CA THR A 134 -7.35 -4.10 11.00
C THR A 134 -6.45 -5.31 11.04
N PHE A 135 -5.16 -5.11 10.82
CA PHE A 135 -4.18 -6.19 10.81
C PHE A 135 -2.78 -5.69 11.18
N PRO A 136 -1.92 -6.56 11.75
CA PRO A 136 -0.54 -6.21 12.03
C PRO A 136 0.31 -6.22 10.75
N LEU A 137 1.27 -5.32 10.69
CA LEU A 137 2.46 -5.45 9.84
C LEU A 137 3.49 -6.34 10.56
N HIS A 138 4.50 -6.81 9.84
CA HIS A 138 5.59 -7.55 10.46
C HIS A 138 6.33 -6.70 11.51
N PHE A 139 6.89 -7.37 12.50
CA PHE A 139 7.73 -6.72 13.52
C PHE A 139 8.90 -5.98 12.87
N THR A 140 9.17 -4.76 13.33
CA THR A 140 10.30 -3.92 12.88
C THR A 140 11.06 -3.37 14.08
N THR A 141 12.33 -3.02 13.87
CA THR A 141 13.23 -2.40 14.85
C THR A 141 14.06 -1.31 14.21
#